data_AF-A0A944DIW3-F1
#
_entry.id   AF-A0A944DIW3-F1
#
_cell.length_a   1.000
_cell.length_b   1.000
_cell.length_c   1.000
_cell.angle_alpha   90.00
_cell.angle_beta   90.00
_cell.angle_gamma   90.00
#
_symmetry.space_group_name_H-M   'P 1'
#
loop_
_entity.id
_entity.type
_entity.pdbx_description
1 polymer ?
#
loop_
_entity_poly.entity_id
_entity_poly.type
_entity_poly.pdbx_seq_one_letter_code
_entity_poly.pdbx_strand_id
1 'polypeptide(L)'
;MEAALTPVIGQQGVVALYRRSLHLCGAAHPRLTSTCNKVPPGMVLTALNSVLVEQSEADALFFGEMLLTIFYELLTTLIGPSLTARLLRGVWDCSLSDTPSQENSP
;
A
#
# COMPACT_ATOMS: atom_id res chain seq x y z
N MET A 1 6.88 -2.66 1.90
CA MET A 1 5.78 -2.69 2.90
C MET A 1 5.33 -4.12 3.24
N GLU A 2 5.05 -4.98 2.25
CA GLU A 2 4.60 -6.38 2.48
C GLU A 2 5.55 -7.19 3.39
N ALA A 3 6.86 -7.14 3.15
CA ALA A 3 7.86 -7.85 3.97
C ALA A 3 7.87 -7.44 5.46
N ALA A 4 7.48 -6.20 5.79
CA ALA A 4 7.41 -5.72 7.17
C ALA A 4 6.10 -6.11 7.86
N LEU A 5 5.02 -6.33 7.09
CA LEU A 5 3.70 -6.64 7.62
C LEU A 5 3.44 -8.15 7.73
N THR A 6 3.97 -8.95 6.81
CA THR A 6 3.89 -10.41 6.83
C THR A 6 4.27 -11.05 8.18
N PRO A 7 5.35 -10.65 8.89
CA PRO A 7 5.65 -11.22 10.20
C PRO A 7 4.67 -10.80 11.32
N VAL A 8 3.89 -9.74 11.13
CA VAL A 8 2.97 -9.21 12.16
C VAL A 8 1.56 -9.76 11.97
N ILE A 9 1.04 -9.76 10.74
CA ILE A 9 -0.36 -10.11 10.44
C ILE A 9 -0.48 -11.32 9.49
N GLY A 10 0.64 -11.90 9.07
CA GLY A 10 0.67 -12.99 8.09
C GLY A 10 0.41 -12.52 6.66
N GLN A 11 0.86 -13.30 5.67
CA GLN A 11 0.67 -12.98 4.25
C GLN A 11 -0.82 -12.83 3.88
N GLN A 12 -1.67 -13.71 4.41
CA GLN A 12 -3.12 -13.62 4.21
C GLN A 12 -3.73 -12.36 4.86
N GLY A 13 -3.19 -11.91 5.99
CA GLY A 13 -3.60 -10.67 6.64
C GLY A 13 -3.23 -9.44 5.81
N VAL A 14 -2.04 -9.41 5.22
CA VAL A 14 -1.62 -8.33 4.30
C VAL A 14 -2.57 -8.25 3.11
N VAL A 15 -2.90 -9.39 2.51
CA VAL A 15 -3.79 -9.48 1.36
C VAL A 15 -5.21 -9.03 1.71
N ALA A 16 -5.72 -9.49 2.86
CA ALA A 16 -7.04 -9.10 3.36
C ALA A 16 -7.10 -7.59 3.66
N LEU A 17 -6.04 -7.02 4.23
CA LEU A 17 -5.91 -5.59 4.50
C LEU A 17 -5.98 -4.77 3.20
N TYR A 18 -5.16 -5.11 2.20
CA TYR A 18 -5.21 -4.43 0.89
C TYR A 18 -6.58 -4.53 0.23
N ARG A 19 -7.20 -5.71 0.22
CA ARG A 19 -8.55 -5.89 -0.34
C ARG A 19 -9.59 -5.06 0.39
N ARG A 20 -9.52 -5.01 1.72
CA ARG A 20 -10.44 -4.21 2.53
C ARG A 20 -10.25 -2.72 2.26
N SER A 21 -9.01 -2.23 2.17
CA SER A 21 -8.72 -0.84 1.81
C SER A 21 -9.28 -0.48 0.43
N LEU A 22 -9.08 -1.35 -0.56
CA LEU A 22 -9.58 -1.14 -1.92
C LEU A 22 -11.09 -1.20 -2.02
N HIS A 23 -11.72 -2.06 -1.24
CA HIS A 23 -13.17 -2.14 -1.16
C HIS A 23 -13.77 -0.84 -0.59
N LEU A 24 -13.14 -0.27 0.44
CA LEU A 24 -13.57 0.99 1.05
C LEU A 24 -13.30 2.20 0.13
N CYS A 25 -12.16 2.24 -0.57
CA CYS A 25 -11.91 3.24 -1.62
C CYS A 25 -12.89 3.14 -2.80
N GLY A 26 -13.40 1.93 -3.08
CA GLY A 26 -14.28 1.66 -4.21
C GLY A 26 -15.63 2.35 -4.18
N ALA A 27 -16.06 2.82 -3.02
CA ALA A 27 -17.24 3.67 -2.90
C ALA A 27 -17.07 4.98 -3.70
N ALA A 28 -15.85 5.50 -3.82
CA ALA A 28 -15.54 6.67 -4.63
C ALA A 28 -15.13 6.29 -6.07
N HIS A 29 -14.54 5.11 -6.29
CA HIS A 29 -14.00 4.69 -7.59
C HIS A 29 -14.32 3.22 -7.94
N PRO A 30 -15.56 2.90 -8.39
CA PRO A 30 -16.01 1.52 -8.59
C PRO A 30 -15.20 0.74 -9.63
N ARG A 31 -14.67 1.43 -10.66
CA ARG A 31 -13.86 0.82 -11.72
C ARG A 31 -12.51 0.30 -11.20
N LEU A 32 -11.87 1.06 -10.32
CA LEU A 32 -10.60 0.69 -9.67
C LEU A 32 -10.74 -0.57 -8.82
N THR A 33 -11.81 -0.62 -8.02
CA THR A 33 -12.06 -1.74 -7.10
C THR A 33 -12.47 -3.03 -7.82
N SER A 34 -13.19 -2.92 -8.94
CA SER A 34 -13.55 -4.08 -9.76
C SER A 34 -12.33 -4.78 -10.35
N THR A 35 -11.32 -4.01 -10.79
CA THR A 35 -10.10 -4.56 -11.37
C THR A 35 -9.22 -5.22 -10.31
N CYS A 36 -8.95 -4.56 -9.18
CA CYS A 36 -8.11 -5.16 -8.14
C CYS A 36 -8.76 -6.35 -7.41
N ASN A 37 -10.10 -6.40 -7.27
CA ASN A 37 -10.77 -7.54 -6.63
C ASN A 37 -10.69 -8.83 -7.45
N LYS A 38 -10.50 -8.75 -8.76
CA LYS A 38 -10.40 -9.90 -9.67
C LYS A 38 -8.99 -10.49 -9.72
N VAL A 39 -8.02 -9.81 -9.12
CA VAL A 39 -6.60 -10.12 -9.27
C VAL A 39 -6.09 -10.96 -8.09
N PRO A 40 -5.17 -11.92 -8.33
CA PRO A 40 -4.58 -12.71 -7.26
C PRO A 40 -3.90 -11.85 -6.20
N PRO A 41 -3.84 -12.32 -4.94
CA PRO A 41 -3.21 -11.64 -3.80
C PRO A 41 -1.85 -10.98 -4.09
N GLY A 42 -0.94 -11.69 -4.77
CA GLY A 42 0.41 -11.20 -5.09
C GLY A 42 0.49 -10.23 -6.28
N MET A 43 -0.63 -9.97 -6.96
CA MET A 43 -0.69 -9.11 -8.15
C MET A 43 -1.54 -7.85 -7.90
N VAL A 44 -2.14 -7.70 -6.71
CA VAL A 44 -3.00 -6.55 -6.37
C VAL A 44 -2.27 -5.22 -6.56
N LEU A 45 -1.01 -5.10 -6.14
CA LEU A 45 -0.19 -3.89 -6.32
C LEU A 45 0.14 -3.61 -7.80
N THR A 46 0.40 -4.65 -8.59
CA THR A 46 0.64 -4.51 -10.03
C THR A 46 -0.61 -4.02 -10.75
N ALA A 47 -1.76 -4.63 -10.45
CA ALA A 47 -3.04 -4.21 -11.01
C ALA A 47 -3.42 -2.78 -10.58
N LEU A 48 -3.13 -2.40 -9.33
CA LEU A 48 -3.34 -1.04 -8.85
C LEU A 48 -2.54 -0.02 -9.66
N ASN A 49 -1.24 -0.30 -9.89
CA ASN A 49 -0.38 0.54 -10.71
C ASN A 49 -0.91 0.67 -12.14
N SER A 50 -1.33 -0.42 -12.78
CA SER A 50 -1.89 -0.37 -14.12
C SER A 50 -3.11 0.55 -14.20
N VAL A 51 -4.02 0.48 -13.21
CA VAL A 51 -5.21 1.35 -13.22
C VAL A 51 -4.87 2.80 -12.89
N LEU A 52 -3.89 3.06 -12.00
CA LEU A 52 -3.42 4.41 -11.69
C LEU A 52 -2.81 5.10 -12.92
N VAL A 53 -2.08 4.36 -13.76
CA VAL A 53 -1.50 4.89 -15.01
C VAL A 53 -2.59 5.30 -16.02
N GLU A 54 -3.77 4.69 -15.96
CA GLU A 54 -4.91 5.05 -16.82
C GLU A 54 -5.69 6.27 -16.30
N GLN A 55 -5.43 6.73 -15.07
CA GLN A 55 -6.11 7.89 -14.49
C GLN A 55 -5.41 9.21 -14.78
N SER A 56 -6.14 10.31 -14.58
CA SER A 56 -5.52 11.63 -14.52
C SER A 56 -4.61 11.74 -13.29
N GLU A 57 -3.61 12.61 -13.34
CA GLU A 57 -2.70 12.84 -12.20
C GLU A 57 -3.46 13.22 -10.93
N ALA A 58 -4.48 14.06 -11.05
CA ALA A 58 -5.32 14.49 -9.93
C ALA A 58 -6.11 13.32 -9.32
N ASP A 59 -6.70 12.47 -10.14
CA ASP A 59 -7.46 11.31 -9.67
C ASP A 59 -6.53 10.24 -9.07
N ALA A 60 -5.34 10.05 -9.65
CA ALA A 60 -4.33 9.13 -9.16
C ALA A 60 -3.81 9.56 -7.77
N LEU A 61 -3.53 10.85 -7.58
CA LEU A 61 -3.13 11.42 -6.29
C LEU A 61 -4.25 11.29 -5.25
N PHE A 62 -5.47 11.72 -5.59
CA PHE A 62 -6.61 11.65 -4.69
C PHE A 62 -6.91 10.21 -4.26
N PHE A 63 -6.90 9.28 -5.21
CA PHE A 63 -7.10 7.86 -4.93
C PHE A 63 -5.97 7.28 -4.07
N GLY A 64 -4.72 7.63 -4.37
CA GLY A 64 -3.55 7.20 -3.59
C GLY A 64 -3.61 7.66 -2.14
N GLU A 65 -3.94 8.94 -1.90
CA GLU A 65 -4.07 9.51 -0.55
C GLU A 65 -5.21 8.86 0.23
N MET A 66 -6.38 8.70 -0.39
CA MET A 66 -7.52 8.01 0.21
C MET A 66 -7.19 6.56 0.57
N LEU A 67 -6.53 5.83 -0.34
CA LEU A 67 -6.15 4.44 -0.12
C LEU A 67 -5.16 4.29 1.03
N LEU A 68 -4.15 5.16 1.07
CA LEU A 68 -3.15 5.16 2.14
C LEU A 68 -3.78 5.49 3.50
N THR A 69 -4.69 6.47 3.53
CA THR A 69 -5.42 6.86 4.75
C THR A 69 -6.23 5.69 5.30
N ILE A 70 -7.05 5.05 4.46
CA ILE A 70 -7.84 3.89 4.87
C ILE A 70 -6.94 2.74 5.31
N PHE A 71 -5.85 2.48 4.58
CA PHE A 71 -4.89 1.45 4.95
C PHE A 71 -4.26 1.72 6.33
N TYR A 72 -3.87 2.96 6.60
CA TYR A 72 -3.33 3.38 7.89
C TYR A 72 -4.34 3.18 9.03
N GLU A 73 -5.59 3.59 8.82
CA GLU A 73 -6.66 3.42 9.79
C GLU A 73 -6.92 1.95 10.09
N LEU A 74 -7.08 1.13 9.05
CA LEU A 74 -7.28 -0.31 9.23
C LEU A 74 -6.10 -0.96 9.95
N LEU A 75 -4.87 -0.61 9.59
CA LEU A 75 -3.68 -1.11 10.26
C LEU A 75 -3.66 -0.68 11.75
N THR A 76 -3.97 0.58 12.03
CA THR A 76 -4.11 1.12 13.39
C THR A 76 -5.16 0.39 14.21
N THR A 77 -6.29 0.01 13.60
CA THR A 77 -7.31 -0.78 14.29
C THR A 77 -6.88 -2.23 14.53
N LEU A 78 -6.06 -2.80 13.64
CA LEU A 78 -5.68 -4.22 13.69
C LEU A 78 -4.53 -4.49 14.66
N ILE A 79 -3.51 -3.62 14.67
CA ILE A 79 -2.26 -3.83 15.41
C ILE A 79 -1.93 -2.71 16.40
N GLY A 80 -2.77 -1.68 16.46
CA GLY A 80 -2.61 -0.53 17.35
C GLY A 80 -1.74 0.59 16.77
N PRO A 81 -2.00 1.85 17.18
CA PRO A 81 -1.35 3.05 16.60
C PRO A 81 0.17 3.07 16.79
N SER A 82 0.66 2.60 17.95
CA SER A 82 2.09 2.58 18.25
C SER A 82 2.87 1.64 17.33
N LEU A 83 2.31 0.47 16.98
CA LEU A 83 2.97 -0.48 16.09
C LEU A 83 2.87 -0.03 14.63
N THR A 84 1.70 0.48 14.23
CA THR A 84 1.48 1.08 12.90
C THR A 84 2.50 2.19 12.61
N ALA A 85 2.66 3.15 13.53
CA ALA A 85 3.60 4.25 13.37
C ALA A 85 5.06 3.77 13.26
N ARG A 86 5.46 2.74 14.03
CA ARG A 86 6.80 2.17 13.97
C ARG A 86 7.07 1.43 12.66
N LEU A 87 6.11 0.64 12.19
CA LEU A 87 6.25 -0.12 10.94
C LEU A 87 6.31 0.81 9.73
N LEU A 88 5.46 1.83 9.69
CA LEU A 88 5.47 2.80 8.60
C LEU A 88 6.73 3.65 8.59
N ARG A 89 7.23 4.04 9.77
CA ARG A 89 8.52 4.72 9.90
C ARG A 89 9.65 3.85 9.33
N GLY A 90 9.71 2.57 9.71
CA GLY A 90 10.72 1.65 9.18
C GLY A 90 10.64 1.46 7.66
N VAL A 91 9.44 1.40 7.08
CA VAL A 91 9.25 1.33 5.62
C VAL A 91 9.70 2.62 4.93
N TRP A 92 9.42 3.78 5.54
CA TRP A 92 9.82 5.08 5.01
C TRP A 92 11.35 5.26 5.07
N ASP A 93 11.96 4.89 6.20
CA ASP A 93 13.42 4.96 6.38
C ASP A 93 14.16 4.03 5.40
N CYS A 94 13.65 2.81 5.16
CA CYS A 94 14.19 1.90 4.14
C CYS A 94 13.98 2.40 2.70
N SER A 95 12.89 3.13 2.42
CA SER A 95 12.62 3.68 1.08
C SER A 95 13.49 4.89 0.76
N LEU A 96 13.95 5.63 1.78
CA LEU A 96 14.81 6.80 1.63
C LEU A 96 16.30 6.47 1.63
N SER A 97 16.69 5.30 2.12
CA SER A 97 18.09 4.86 2.17
C SER A 97 18.61 4.26 0.87
N ASP A 98 17.80 4.26 -0.19
CA ASP A 98 18.17 3.79 -1.54
C ASP A 98 19.01 4.83 -2.34
N THR A 99 19.94 5.51 -1.67
CA THR A 99 21.01 6.27 -2.33
C THR A 99 22.24 5.37 -2.48
N PRO A 100 22.58 4.89 -3.70
CA PRO A 100 23.84 4.22 -3.91
C PRO A 100 24.93 5.30 -4.01
N SER A 101 25.59 5.58 -2.89
CA SER A 101 26.82 6.38 -2.90
C SER A 101 27.96 5.53 -2.39
N GLN A 102 28.34 4.53 -3.18
CA GLN A 102 29.74 4.11 -3.22
C GLN A 102 30.42 4.86 -4.36
N GLU A 103 30.85 6.09 -4.08
CA GLU A 103 31.94 6.70 -4.82
C GLU A 103 33.21 5.90 -4.50
N ASN A 104 33.52 4.95 -5.39
CA ASN A 104 34.85 4.37 -5.47
C ASN A 104 35.77 5.38 -6.16
N SER A 105 36.82 5.82 -5.48
CA SER A 105 38.23 5.89 -5.95
C SER A 105 39.05 6.82 -5.05
N PRO A 106 40.39 6.69 -5.01
CA PRO A 106 41.27 5.83 -5.82
C PRO A 106 42.05 4.75 -5.04
#